data_AF-C2JW31-F1
#
_entry.id   AF-C2JW31-F1
#
_cell.length_a   1.000
_cell.length_b   1.000
_cell.length_c   1.000
_cell.angle_alpha   90.00
_cell.angle_beta   90.00
_cell.angle_gamma   90.00
#
_symmetry.space_group_name_H-M   'P 1'
#
loop_
_entity.id
_entity.type
_entity.pdbx_description
1 polymer ?
#
loop_
_entity_poly.entity_id
_entity_poly.type
_entity_poly.pdbx_seq_one_letter_code
_entity_poly.pdbx_strand_id
1 'polypeptide(L)'
;MVAIAMTNDLKIIMERLTPLFKRRRKTRYWISLVNQTYTPAFNFFFNIQPKDQRLRSIPLHSLHNYDLAQLELFIGLLRQQTRLTIEFIGFEELRWPRTNRLIQRRPRADETWPN
;
A
#
# COMPACT_ATOMS: atom_id res chain seq x y z
N MET A 1 -7.63 16.28 15.07
CA MET A 1 -8.37 15.01 14.82
C MET A 1 -7.68 14.13 13.77
N VAL A 2 -7.14 14.67 12.66
CA VAL A 2 -6.44 13.89 11.61
C VAL A 2 -5.27 13.03 12.13
N ALA A 3 -4.40 13.57 12.98
CA ALA A 3 -3.24 12.82 13.52
C ALA A 3 -3.64 11.60 14.37
N ILE A 4 -4.77 11.69 15.10
CA ILE A 4 -5.29 10.57 15.91
C ILE A 4 -5.82 9.47 14.99
N ALA A 5 -6.60 9.83 13.96
CA ALA A 5 -7.08 8.87 12.96
C ALA A 5 -5.90 8.14 12.27
N MET A 6 -4.87 8.90 11.85
CA MET A 6 -3.65 8.35 11.26
C MET A 6 -2.91 7.36 12.15
N THR A 7 -2.89 7.60 13.46
CA THR A 7 -2.26 6.70 14.43
C THR A 7 -3.07 5.42 14.60
N ASN A 8 -4.40 5.52 14.63
CA ASN A 8 -5.29 4.36 14.70
C ASN A 8 -5.23 3.49 13.44
N ASP A 9 -5.24 4.11 12.26
CA ASP A 9 -5.12 3.41 10.98
C ASP A 9 -3.78 2.66 10.87
N LEU A 10 -2.70 3.29 11.31
CA LEU A 10 -1.37 2.67 11.34
C LEU A 10 -1.36 1.47 12.29
N LYS A 11 -1.96 1.62 13.47
CA LYS A 11 -2.09 0.53 14.45
C LYS A 11 -2.84 -0.65 13.86
N ILE A 12 -3.99 -0.43 13.22
CA ILE A 12 -4.81 -1.49 12.59
C ILE A 12 -3.99 -2.24 11.51
N ILE A 13 -3.29 -1.51 10.64
CA ILE A 13 -2.45 -2.12 9.61
C ILE A 13 -1.37 -2.98 10.24
N MET A 14 -0.68 -2.49 11.26
CA MET A 14 0.41 -3.22 11.92
C MET A 14 -0.10 -4.45 12.70
N GLU A 15 -1.23 -4.35 13.38
CA GLU A 15 -1.88 -5.47 14.08
C GLU A 15 -2.24 -6.60 13.11
N ARG A 16 -2.74 -6.26 11.90
CA ARG A 16 -3.07 -7.25 10.86
C ARG A 16 -1.83 -7.78 10.14
N LEU A 17 -0.82 -6.94 9.90
CA LEU A 17 0.39 -7.29 9.17
C LEU A 17 1.32 -8.22 9.98
N THR A 18 1.51 -7.92 11.26
CA THR A 18 2.48 -8.61 12.14
C THR A 18 2.32 -10.13 12.15
N PRO A 19 1.13 -10.71 12.37
CA PRO A 19 0.97 -12.17 12.38
C PRO A 19 1.12 -12.83 11.00
N LEU A 20 0.94 -12.06 9.91
CA LEU A 20 1.05 -12.55 8.54
C LEU A 20 2.51 -12.64 8.07
N PHE A 21 3.37 -11.74 8.55
CA PHE A 21 4.77 -11.74 8.18
C PHE A 21 5.56 -12.79 8.95
N LYS A 22 5.85 -13.91 8.28
CA LYS A 22 6.75 -14.96 8.78
C LYS A 22 7.94 -15.05 7.86
N ARG A 23 9.16 -14.82 8.35
CA ARG A 23 10.38 -14.89 7.52
C ARG A 23 10.57 -16.30 6.96
N ARG A 24 10.29 -16.51 5.67
CA ARG A 24 10.52 -17.77 4.96
C ARG A 24 11.50 -17.56 3.81
N ARG A 25 12.37 -18.54 3.59
CA ARG A 25 13.26 -18.54 2.42
C ARG A 25 12.43 -18.66 1.14
N LYS A 26 12.96 -18.15 0.03
CA LYS A 26 12.34 -18.23 -1.31
C LYS A 26 10.87 -17.75 -1.32
N THR A 27 10.54 -16.73 -0.53
CA THR A 27 9.20 -16.16 -0.45
C THR A 27 9.31 -14.64 -0.57
N ARG A 28 8.53 -14.05 -1.48
CA ARG A 28 8.44 -12.61 -1.66
C ARG A 28 7.30 -12.05 -0.82
N TYR A 29 7.54 -10.90 -0.19
CA TYR A 29 6.58 -10.18 0.62
C TYR A 29 6.58 -8.71 0.23
N TRP A 30 5.40 -8.12 0.06
CA TRP A 30 5.25 -6.70 -0.21
C TRP A 30 3.84 -6.24 0.19
N ILE A 31 3.65 -4.93 0.23
CA ILE A 31 2.36 -4.30 0.45
C ILE A 31 1.93 -3.68 -0.88
N SER A 32 0.71 -3.94 -1.33
CA SER A 32 0.09 -3.17 -2.40
C SER A 32 -0.76 -2.07 -1.81
N LEU A 33 -0.60 -0.86 -2.32
CA LEU A 33 -1.46 0.28 -2.06
C LEU A 33 -2.22 0.60 -3.34
N VAL A 34 -3.53 0.41 -3.32
CA VAL A 34 -4.43 0.68 -4.44
C VAL A 34 -5.15 2.00 -4.21
N ASN A 35 -5.05 2.91 -5.17
CA ASN A 35 -5.91 4.07 -5.28
C ASN A 35 -7.24 3.68 -5.93
N GLN A 36 -8.30 3.54 -5.12
CA GLN A 36 -9.63 3.23 -5.64
C GLN A 36 -10.38 4.53 -5.92
N THR A 37 -10.82 4.73 -7.16
CA THR A 37 -11.47 5.96 -7.61
C THR A 37 -13.00 5.91 -7.52
N TYR A 38 -13.62 4.73 -7.66
CA TYR A 38 -15.09 4.61 -7.67
C TYR A 38 -15.72 4.81 -6.29
N THR A 39 -15.10 4.20 -5.27
CA THR A 39 -15.40 4.49 -3.86
C THR A 39 -14.10 4.99 -3.24
N PRO A 40 -13.88 6.32 -3.18
CA PRO A 40 -12.61 6.93 -2.84
C PRO A 40 -12.00 6.37 -1.56
N ALA A 41 -10.94 5.59 -1.72
CA ALA A 41 -10.22 4.98 -0.62
C ALA A 41 -8.82 4.56 -1.08
N PHE A 42 -7.88 4.57 -0.13
CA PHE A 42 -6.57 3.96 -0.32
C PHE A 42 -6.56 2.58 0.35
N ASN A 43 -6.54 1.51 -0.46
CA ASN A 43 -6.64 0.15 0.03
C ASN A 43 -5.26 -0.50 0.16
N PHE A 44 -4.98 -1.04 1.34
CA PHE A 44 -3.73 -1.73 1.64
C PHE A 44 -3.94 -3.23 1.62
N PHE A 45 -3.09 -3.95 0.90
CA PHE A 45 -3.06 -5.40 0.85
C PHE A 45 -1.67 -5.93 1.16
N PHE A 46 -1.58 -7.01 1.93
CA PHE A 46 -0.35 -7.77 2.11
C PHE A 46 -0.27 -8.89 1.09
N ASN A 47 0.83 -8.93 0.36
CA ASN A 47 1.09 -9.93 -0.66
C ASN A 47 2.20 -10.88 -0.19
N ILE A 48 1.95 -12.17 -0.39
CA ILE A 48 2.91 -13.24 -0.16
C ILE A 48 2.95 -14.16 -1.36
N GLN A 49 4.15 -14.41 -1.86
CA GLN A 49 4.37 -15.32 -2.98
C GLN A 49 5.59 -16.21 -2.71
N PRO A 50 5.38 -17.43 -2.21
CA PRO A 50 6.42 -18.45 -2.20
C PRO A 50 6.82 -18.81 -3.62
N LYS A 51 8.08 -19.20 -3.82
CA LYS A 51 8.57 -19.66 -5.11
C LYS A 51 7.69 -20.83 -5.58
N ASP A 52 7.31 -20.79 -6.86
CA ASP A 52 6.53 -21.83 -7.53
C ASP A 52 5.11 -22.01 -6.94
N GLN A 53 4.61 -21.02 -6.19
CA GLN A 53 3.25 -21.01 -5.65
C GLN A 53 2.48 -19.76 -6.10
N ARG A 54 1.14 -19.87 -6.07
CA ARG A 54 0.26 -18.76 -6.39
C ARG A 54 0.45 -17.62 -5.39
N LEU A 55 0.39 -16.39 -5.90
CA LEU A 55 0.30 -15.18 -5.09
C LEU A 55 -0.96 -15.26 -4.22
N ARG A 56 -0.80 -14.93 -2.93
CA ARG A 56 -1.92 -14.64 -2.04
C ARG A 56 -1.87 -13.17 -1.67
N SER A 57 -2.99 -12.48 -1.90
CA SER A 57 -3.22 -11.11 -1.45
C SER A 57 -4.21 -11.12 -0.28
N ILE A 58 -3.91 -10.38 0.79
CA ILE A 58 -4.69 -10.35 2.02
C ILE A 58 -5.01 -8.88 2.35
N PRO A 59 -6.28 -8.48 2.48
CA PRO A 59 -6.62 -7.10 2.81
C PRO A 59 -6.11 -6.74 4.21
N LEU A 60 -5.43 -5.60 4.32
CA LEU A 60 -4.94 -5.05 5.57
C LEU A 60 -5.89 -3.98 6.09
N HIS A 61 -6.16 -2.92 5.34
CA HIS A 61 -7.04 -1.83 5.77
C HIS A 61 -7.37 -0.90 4.61
N SER A 62 -8.39 -0.07 4.77
CA SER A 62 -8.78 0.96 3.81
C SER A 62 -8.76 2.32 4.50
N LEU A 63 -8.01 3.27 3.94
CA LEU A 63 -8.01 4.65 4.42
C LEU A 63 -9.08 5.44 3.66
N HIS A 64 -10.03 5.99 4.41
CA HIS A 64 -11.11 6.82 3.89
C HIS A 64 -10.90 8.27 4.29
N ASN A 65 -11.29 9.21 3.41
CA ASN A 65 -11.17 10.65 3.64
C ASN A 65 -9.72 11.15 3.79
N TYR A 66 -8.77 10.47 3.17
CA TYR A 66 -7.38 10.92 3.08
C TYR A 66 -7.16 11.67 1.76
N ASP A 67 -6.45 12.79 1.82
CA ASP A 67 -5.82 13.39 0.64
C ASP A 67 -4.42 12.80 0.39
N LEU A 68 -3.79 13.15 -0.74
CA LEU A 68 -2.45 12.67 -1.09
C LEU A 68 -1.35 13.14 -0.12
N ALA A 69 -1.50 14.30 0.53
CA ALA A 69 -0.49 14.82 1.46
C ALA A 69 -0.53 14.06 2.79
N GLN A 70 -1.73 13.74 3.26
CA GLN A 70 -1.97 12.87 4.40
C GLN A 70 -1.49 11.44 4.09
N LEU A 71 -1.77 10.92 2.89
CA LEU A 71 -1.25 9.62 2.47
C LEU A 71 0.29 9.60 2.44
N GLU A 72 0.94 10.64 1.92
CA GLU A 72 2.41 10.74 1.90
C GLU A 72 3.01 10.68 3.31
N LEU A 73 2.39 11.40 4.26
CA LEU A 73 2.75 11.34 5.68
C LEU A 73 2.56 9.94 6.26
N PHE A 74 1.40 9.32 6.02
CA PHE A 74 1.08 7.97 6.47
C PHE A 74 2.09 6.94 5.97
N ILE A 75 2.42 6.98 4.68
CA ILE A 75 3.43 6.10 4.08
C ILE A 75 4.80 6.29 4.72
N GLY A 76 5.16 7.54 5.07
CA GLY A 76 6.36 7.84 5.85
C GLY A 76 6.39 7.09 7.19
N LEU A 77 5.30 7.13 7.94
CA LEU A 77 5.17 6.43 9.22
C LEU A 77 5.17 4.91 9.05
N LEU A 78 4.45 4.37 8.07
CA LEU A 78 4.39 2.94 7.78
C LEU A 78 5.79 2.38 7.47
N ARG A 79 6.59 3.10 6.68
CA ARG A 79 7.98 2.72 6.36
C ARG A 79 8.91 2.69 7.57
N GLN A 80 8.60 3.42 8.64
CA GLN A 80 9.36 3.34 9.90
C GLN A 80 9.02 2.04 10.67
N GLN A 81 7.79 1.54 10.53
CA GLN A 81 7.31 0.34 11.23
C GLN A 81 7.61 -0.96 10.49
N THR A 82 7.79 -0.90 9.16
CA THR A 82 8.09 -2.09 8.34
C THR A 82 9.10 -1.82 7.25
N ARG A 83 9.90 -2.84 6.92
CA ARG A 83 10.87 -2.81 5.81
C ARG A 83 10.31 -3.42 4.52
N LEU A 84 9.02 -3.72 4.47
CA LEU A 84 8.38 -4.27 3.27
C LEU A 84 8.36 -3.23 2.15
N THR A 85 8.53 -3.72 0.92
CA THR A 85 8.31 -2.89 -0.27
C THR A 85 6.84 -2.51 -0.35
N ILE A 86 6.56 -1.25 -0.71
CA ILE A 86 5.21 -0.76 -0.99
C ILE A 86 5.12 -0.54 -2.50
N GLU A 87 4.18 -1.25 -3.11
CA GLU A 87 3.85 -1.19 -4.52
C GLU A 87 2.60 -0.33 -4.69
N PHE A 88 2.67 0.70 -5.54
CA PHE A 88 1.57 1.63 -5.79
C PHE A 88 0.83 1.23 -7.08
N ILE A 89 -0.50 1.30 -7.05
CA ILE A 89 -1.43 0.85 -8.11
C ILE A 89 -2.53 1.90 -8.26
N GLY A 90 -2.84 2.32 -9.48
CA GLY A 90 -3.81 3.38 -9.77
C GLY A 90 -3.33 4.79 -9.43
N PHE A 91 -2.01 4.99 -9.32
CA PHE A 91 -1.38 6.28 -9.05
C PHE A 91 -0.60 6.82 -10.25
N GLU A 92 -0.92 6.38 -11.46
CA GLU A 92 -0.32 6.90 -12.68
C GLU A 92 -0.47 8.42 -12.74
N GLU A 93 0.59 9.08 -13.21
CA GLU A 93 0.67 10.55 -13.39
C GLU A 93 0.56 11.37 -12.09
N LEU A 94 0.17 10.77 -10.97
CA LEU A 94 0.10 11.42 -9.67
C LEU A 94 1.50 11.64 -9.08
N ARG A 95 1.67 12.79 -8.43
CA ARG A 95 2.88 13.17 -7.72
C ARG A 95 2.59 13.39 -6.26
N TRP A 96 3.54 13.00 -5.43
CA TRP A 96 3.51 13.28 -4.00
C TRP A 96 3.50 14.80 -3.76
N PRO A 97 2.53 15.36 -3.02
CA PRO A 97 2.41 16.81 -2.88
C PRO A 97 3.61 17.49 -2.24
N ARG A 98 4.30 16.81 -1.30
CA ARG A 98 5.41 17.42 -0.54
C ARG A 98 6.74 17.25 -1.24
N THR A 99 6.97 16.09 -1.85
CA THR A 99 8.25 15.77 -2.51
C THR A 99 8.24 15.98 -4.02
N ASN A 100 7.08 16.21 -4.62
CA ASN A 100 6.83 16.32 -6.07
C ASN A 100 7.35 15.12 -6.89
N ARG A 101 7.55 13.98 -6.23
CA ARG A 101 8.01 12.74 -6.84
C ARG A 101 6.83 11.99 -7.44
N LEU A 102 7.02 11.46 -8.65
CA LEU A 102 6.04 10.58 -9.28
C LEU A 102 5.80 9.35 -8.40
N ILE A 103 4.52 9.04 -8.15
CA ILE A 103 4.13 7.96 -7.22
C ILE A 103 4.31 6.60 -7.90
N GLN A 104 3.76 6.44 -9.11
CA GLN A 104 3.85 5.22 -9.90
C GLN A 104 4.53 5.53 -11.22
N ARG A 105 5.75 4.99 -11.41
CA ARG A 105 6.56 5.25 -12.62
C ARG A 105 6.07 4.50 -13.84
N ARG A 106 5.51 3.32 -13.64
CA ARG A 106 4.99 2.47 -14.72
C ARG A 106 3.69 1.85 -14.24
N PRO A 107 2.62 1.90 -15.06
CA PRO A 107 1.44 1.08 -14.79
C PRO A 107 1.83 -0.40 -14.84
N ARG A 108 1.08 -1.25 -14.16
CA ARG A 108 1.17 -2.68 -14.41
C ARG A 108 0.57 -3.04 -15.76
N ALA A 109 0.90 -4.24 -16.22
CA ALA A 109 0.31 -4.81 -17.43
C ALA A 109 -1.22 -4.98 -17.31
N ASP A 110 -1.75 -5.30 -16.12
CA ASP A 110 -3.19 -5.45 -15.88
C ASP A 110 -3.94 -4.12 -15.71
N GLU A 111 -3.22 -3.01 -15.49
CA GLU A 111 -3.77 -1.65 -15.49
C GLU A 111 -3.89 -1.08 -16.91
N THR A 112 -3.12 -1.63 -17.85
CA THR A 112 -3.08 -1.21 -19.26
C THR A 112 -3.80 -2.23 -20.13
N TRP A 113 -5.13 -2.21 -20.11
CA TRP A 113 -5.89 -2.86 -21.18
C TRP A 113 -5.55 -2.19 -22.52
N PRO A 114 -5.33 -2.94 -23.61
CA PRO A 114 -5.29 -2.32 -24.92
C PRO A 114 -6.72 -1.83 -25.22
N ASN A 115 -6.84 -0.52 -25.44
CA ASN A 115 -8.02 0.06 -26.09
C ASN A 115 -8.19 -0.54 -27.49
#